data_AF-J3NQJ8-F1
#
_entry.id   AF-J3NQJ8-F1
#
_cell.length_a   1.000
_cell.length_b   1.000
_cell.length_c   1.000
_cell.angle_alpha   90.00
_cell.angle_beta   90.00
_cell.angle_gamma   90.00
#
_symmetry.space_group_name_H-M   'P 1'
#
loop_
_entity.id
_entity.type
_entity.pdbx_description
1 polymer ?
#
loop_
_entity_poly.entity_id
_entity_poly.type
_entity_poly.pdbx_seq_one_letter_code
_entity_poly.pdbx_strand_id
1 'polypeptide(L)'
;MAPRSLKAGLLAGLVAYLAGSLPLAAAARPPAGFRAENALSTRAPSCDTIKCGWGQVCQPSVDGTKARCVDVPPEGLCGTIACPPGTECCNPFLGICIKPGSACPRAVSEDLETRQTAQKCGHVLCETGTVCCNASCGICVKPGGVCTQQICREKGKCGSVTCEAGTVCCNPSCGICVKPGGFCTQQICADKQAQ
;
A
#
# COMPACT_ATOMS: atom_id res chain seq x y z
N MET A 1 -50.46 -28.88 29.23
CA MET A 1 -50.70 -28.89 27.76
C MET A 1 -49.37 -29.16 27.06
N ALA A 2 -49.40 -30.09 26.11
CA ALA A 2 -48.25 -30.85 25.61
C ALA A 2 -47.28 -30.06 24.71
N PRO A 3 -45.98 -30.44 24.67
CA PRO A 3 -45.08 -30.05 23.59
C PRO A 3 -45.25 -31.00 22.39
N ARG A 4 -45.32 -30.47 21.17
CA ARG A 4 -45.29 -31.27 19.94
C ARG A 4 -43.93 -31.19 19.25
N SER A 5 -43.41 -32.39 19.07
CA SER A 5 -42.22 -32.83 18.36
C SER A 5 -42.49 -32.98 16.86
N LEU A 6 -41.48 -32.72 16.01
CA LEU A 6 -41.28 -33.28 14.66
C LEU A 6 -39.76 -33.19 14.37
N LYS A 7 -39.01 -34.29 14.55
CA LYS A 7 -38.50 -35.25 13.54
C LYS A 7 -37.72 -34.58 12.39
N ALA A 8 -36.40 -34.74 12.29
CA ALA A 8 -35.60 -35.94 11.97
C ALA A 8 -35.61 -36.31 10.46
N GLY A 9 -34.42 -36.26 9.86
CA GLY A 9 -34.03 -36.73 8.51
C GLY A 9 -32.67 -36.09 8.18
N LEU A 10 -31.52 -36.68 8.54
CA LEU A 10 -30.85 -37.87 8.00
C LEU A 10 -30.56 -37.77 6.49
N LEU A 11 -29.28 -37.60 6.15
CA LEU A 11 -28.51 -38.08 4.99
C LEU A 11 -27.14 -37.36 5.04
N ALA A 12 -26.12 -37.91 5.69
CA ALA A 12 -25.20 -38.90 5.13
C ALA A 12 -24.68 -38.50 3.74
N GLY A 13 -23.58 -37.74 3.72
CA GLY A 13 -22.82 -37.38 2.53
C GLY A 13 -21.33 -37.38 2.87
N LEU A 14 -20.76 -38.58 2.85
CA LEU A 14 -19.37 -38.89 3.13
C LEU A 14 -18.53 -38.52 1.90
N VAL A 15 -17.71 -37.47 1.98
CA VAL A 15 -16.58 -37.28 1.06
C VAL A 15 -15.34 -36.96 1.89
N ALA A 16 -14.55 -38.02 2.09
CA ALA A 16 -13.17 -37.92 2.50
C ALA A 16 -12.39 -37.20 1.40
N TYR A 17 -12.00 -35.95 1.62
CA TYR A 17 -10.94 -35.32 0.84
C TYR A 17 -9.62 -35.51 1.58
N LEU A 18 -8.82 -36.40 1.01
CA LEU A 18 -7.54 -36.87 1.47
C LEU A 18 -6.52 -35.74 1.58
N ALA A 19 -5.63 -35.96 2.54
CA ALA A 19 -4.34 -35.32 2.73
C ALA A 19 -3.67 -34.88 1.42
N GLY A 20 -3.42 -33.58 1.34
CA GLY A 20 -2.48 -32.96 0.41
C GLY A 20 -1.58 -32.02 1.18
N SER A 21 -0.75 -32.56 2.06
CA SER A 21 0.42 -31.88 2.61
C SER A 21 1.34 -31.52 1.44
N LEU A 22 1.24 -30.29 0.94
CA LEU A 22 2.24 -29.74 0.04
C LEU A 22 3.55 -29.64 0.84
N PRO A 23 4.63 -30.31 0.41
CA PRO A 23 5.94 -29.95 0.92
C PRO A 23 6.22 -28.52 0.49
N LEU A 24 6.62 -27.69 1.45
CA LEU A 24 7.33 -26.44 1.15
C LEU A 24 8.44 -26.80 0.17
N ALA A 25 8.32 -26.31 -1.07
CA ALA A 25 9.43 -26.29 -1.99
C ALA A 25 10.52 -25.45 -1.34
N ALA A 26 11.47 -26.12 -0.70
CA ALA A 26 12.78 -25.56 -0.47
C ALA A 26 13.24 -24.98 -1.80
N ALA A 27 13.45 -23.67 -1.85
CA ALA A 27 14.10 -23.01 -2.97
C ALA A 27 15.45 -23.71 -3.16
N ALA A 28 15.49 -24.66 -4.09
CA ALA A 28 16.70 -25.34 -4.47
C ALA A 28 17.63 -24.26 -5.02
N ARG A 29 18.65 -23.93 -4.23
CA ARG A 29 19.84 -23.24 -4.72
C ARG A 29 20.28 -24.01 -5.97
N PRO A 30 20.43 -23.38 -7.14
CA PRO A 30 20.94 -24.07 -8.30
C PRO A 30 22.31 -24.66 -7.94
N PRO A 31 22.62 -25.89 -8.38
CA PRO A 31 23.92 -26.48 -8.12
C PRO A 31 25.01 -25.56 -8.70
N ALA A 32 26.08 -25.38 -7.93
CA ALA A 32 27.30 -24.71 -8.38
C ALA A 32 27.83 -25.45 -9.60
N GLY A 33 27.51 -24.96 -10.80
CA GLY A 33 27.81 -25.65 -12.05
C GLY A 33 26.85 -25.40 -13.20
N PHE A 34 25.68 -24.80 -12.97
CA PHE A 34 24.85 -24.29 -14.09
C PHE A 34 25.49 -23.02 -14.66
N ARG A 35 26.46 -23.21 -15.55
CA ARG A 35 26.74 -22.25 -16.62
C ARG A 35 25.46 -22.14 -17.42
N ALA A 36 24.73 -21.04 -17.27
CA ALA A 36 23.86 -20.59 -18.36
C ALA A 36 24.77 -20.55 -19.59
N GLU A 37 24.52 -21.46 -20.53
CA GLU A 37 25.10 -21.35 -21.86
C GLU A 37 24.82 -19.93 -22.31
N ASN A 38 25.91 -19.21 -22.57
CA ASN A 38 25.91 -17.87 -23.09
C ASN A 38 24.86 -17.82 -24.21
N ALA A 39 23.71 -17.23 -23.91
CA ALA A 39 22.89 -16.61 -24.92
C ALA A 39 23.82 -15.57 -25.54
N LEU A 40 24.44 -16.00 -26.64
CA LEU A 40 25.10 -15.26 -27.68
C LEU A 40 24.81 -13.75 -27.54
N SER A 41 25.59 -13.06 -26.70
CA SER A 41 25.52 -11.62 -26.57
C SER A 41 26.24 -11.05 -27.79
N THR A 42 25.55 -11.10 -28.92
CA THR A 42 25.94 -10.44 -30.15
C THR A 42 26.08 -8.96 -29.85
N ARG A 43 27.35 -8.51 -29.74
CA ARG A 43 27.80 -7.10 -29.83
C ARG A 43 26.79 -6.08 -29.29
N ALA A 44 26.63 -6.00 -27.98
CA ALA A 44 26.08 -4.79 -27.37
C ALA A 44 27.16 -3.69 -27.43
N PRO A 45 26.91 -2.54 -28.09
CA PRO A 45 27.95 -1.55 -28.40
C PRO A 45 28.36 -0.69 -27.20
N SER A 46 27.62 -0.72 -26.09
CA SER A 46 27.91 0.07 -24.89
C SER A 46 27.14 -0.45 -23.66
N CYS A 47 27.59 -0.07 -22.47
CA CYS A 47 26.85 -0.27 -21.21
C CYS A 47 25.50 0.47 -21.15
N ASP A 48 25.22 1.33 -22.13
CA ASP A 48 23.95 2.04 -22.25
C ASP A 48 22.79 1.12 -22.66
N THR A 49 23.08 0.01 -23.35
CA THR A 49 22.05 -0.86 -23.95
C THR A 49 21.93 -2.23 -23.29
N ILE A 50 22.93 -2.65 -22.51
CA ILE A 50 22.96 -3.97 -21.88
C ILE A 50 22.39 -3.90 -20.46
N LYS A 51 21.42 -4.77 -20.17
CA LYS A 51 20.91 -4.97 -18.81
C LYS A 51 21.57 -6.23 -18.23
N CYS A 52 22.42 -6.05 -17.22
CA CYS A 52 23.06 -7.16 -16.53
C CYS A 52 22.11 -7.81 -15.51
N GLY A 53 22.37 -9.09 -15.22
CA GLY A 53 21.62 -9.85 -14.22
C GLY A 53 21.90 -9.38 -12.80
N TRP A 54 21.21 -9.98 -11.83
CA TRP A 54 21.44 -9.71 -10.41
C TRP A 54 22.89 -10.00 -10.01
N GLY A 55 23.51 -9.08 -9.28
CA GLY A 55 24.90 -9.19 -8.83
C GLY A 55 25.96 -8.92 -9.91
N GLN A 56 25.54 -8.44 -11.09
CA GLN A 56 26.45 -8.14 -12.19
C GLN A 56 26.44 -6.66 -12.53
N VAL A 57 27.62 -6.11 -12.83
CA VAL A 57 27.78 -4.75 -13.35
C VAL A 57 28.26 -4.80 -14.79
N CYS A 58 27.82 -3.84 -15.59
CA CYS A 58 28.34 -3.69 -16.94
C CYS A 58 29.74 -3.09 -16.91
N GLN A 59 30.71 -3.79 -17.48
CA GLN A 59 32.07 -3.33 -17.67
C GLN A 59 32.34 -3.11 -19.17
N PRO A 60 32.67 -1.88 -19.60
CA PRO A 60 33.09 -1.61 -20.96
C PRO A 60 34.49 -2.18 -21.22
N SER A 61 34.75 -2.59 -22.47
CA SER A 61 36.07 -3.00 -22.95
C SER A 61 36.98 -1.78 -23.07
N VAL A 62 38.30 -1.99 -23.00
CA VAL A 62 39.31 -0.92 -23.13
C VAL A 62 39.14 -0.16 -24.45
N ASP A 63 38.77 -0.86 -25.52
CA ASP A 63 38.52 -0.28 -26.84
C ASP A 63 37.15 0.42 -26.98
N GLY A 64 36.33 0.46 -25.92
CA GLY A 64 35.01 1.11 -25.89
C GLY A 64 33.92 0.49 -26.78
N THR A 65 34.25 -0.48 -27.63
CA THR A 65 33.35 -1.06 -28.66
C THR A 65 32.54 -2.26 -28.18
N LYS A 66 32.79 -2.73 -26.96
CA LYS A 66 32.17 -3.92 -26.38
C LYS A 66 31.89 -3.68 -24.92
N ALA A 67 30.82 -4.28 -24.43
CA ALA A 67 30.48 -4.30 -23.01
C ALA A 67 30.22 -5.75 -22.57
N ARG A 68 30.62 -6.08 -21.34
CA ARG A 68 30.33 -7.39 -20.73
C ARG A 68 29.79 -7.21 -19.32
N CYS A 69 28.87 -8.08 -18.92
CA CYS A 69 28.45 -8.17 -17.52
C CYS A 69 29.51 -8.97 -16.75
N VAL A 70 29.99 -8.41 -15.65
CA VAL A 70 30.93 -9.07 -14.74
C VAL A 70 30.30 -9.21 -13.37
N ASP A 71 30.56 -10.32 -12.70
CA ASP A 71 30.10 -10.55 -11.34
C ASP A 71 30.82 -9.58 -10.39
N VAL A 72 30.05 -8.89 -9.55
CA VAL A 72 30.59 -7.99 -8.54
C VAL A 72 30.97 -8.82 -7.32
N PRO A 73 32.23 -8.79 -6.86
CA PRO A 73 32.61 -9.46 -5.62
C PRO A 73 31.77 -8.92 -4.45
N PRO A 74 31.54 -9.72 -3.40
CA PRO A 74 30.64 -9.34 -2.30
C PRO A 74 31.04 -8.04 -1.60
N GLU A 75 32.32 -7.66 -1.62
CA GLU A 75 32.81 -6.35 -1.16
C GLU A 75 32.38 -5.14 -2.02
N GLY A 76 31.85 -5.36 -3.23
CA GLY A 76 31.38 -4.32 -4.15
C GLY A 76 29.86 -4.11 -4.16
N LEU A 77 29.12 -4.79 -3.29
CA LEU A 77 27.67 -4.65 -3.18
C LEU A 77 27.29 -3.51 -2.23
N CYS A 78 26.32 -2.71 -2.65
CA CYS A 78 25.59 -1.80 -1.78
C CYS A 78 24.35 -2.53 -1.24
N GLY A 79 24.54 -3.28 -0.15
CA GLY A 79 23.50 -4.17 0.35
C GLY A 79 23.31 -5.39 -0.54
N THR A 80 22.13 -5.50 -1.15
CA THR A 80 21.78 -6.60 -2.08
C THR A 80 21.92 -6.22 -3.55
N ILE A 81 22.33 -4.98 -3.85
CA ILE A 81 22.47 -4.48 -5.23
C ILE A 81 23.91 -4.08 -5.53
N ALA A 82 24.28 -4.14 -6.82
CA ALA A 82 25.51 -3.54 -7.32
C ALA A 82 25.24 -2.11 -7.79
N CYS A 83 26.10 -1.16 -7.42
CA CYS A 83 25.96 0.21 -7.89
C CYS A 83 26.37 0.37 -9.36
N PRO A 84 25.68 1.22 -10.14
CA PRO A 84 26.07 1.53 -11.50
C PRO A 84 27.52 2.07 -11.61
N PRO A 85 28.19 1.90 -12.76
CA PRO A 85 29.50 2.51 -12.99
C PRO A 85 29.49 4.02 -12.73
N GLY A 86 30.53 4.53 -12.06
CA GLY A 86 30.66 5.95 -11.72
C GLY A 86 29.80 6.41 -10.54
N THR A 87 29.24 5.47 -9.77
CA THR A 87 28.54 5.75 -8.50
C THR A 87 29.22 5.01 -7.35
N GLU A 88 29.06 5.53 -6.12
CA GLU A 88 29.54 4.93 -4.88
C GLU A 88 28.36 4.53 -3.98
N CYS A 89 28.57 3.51 -3.16
CA CYS A 89 27.55 3.09 -2.19
C CYS A 89 27.46 4.13 -1.07
N CYS A 90 26.28 4.75 -0.95
CA CYS A 90 25.97 5.69 0.11
C CYS A 90 25.40 4.97 1.33
N ASN A 91 24.44 4.05 1.12
CA ASN A 91 23.83 3.31 2.22
C ASN A 91 23.68 1.82 1.87
N PRO A 92 24.51 0.94 2.46
CA PRO A 92 24.45 -0.50 2.19
C PRO A 92 23.19 -1.15 2.77
N PHE A 93 22.54 -0.59 3.79
CA PHE A 93 21.30 -1.16 4.32
C PHE A 93 20.11 -0.96 3.37
N LEU A 94 20.10 0.17 2.65
CA LEU A 94 19.00 0.55 1.76
C LEU A 94 19.31 0.32 0.27
N GLY A 95 20.54 -0.08 -0.06
CA GLY A 95 21.00 -0.20 -1.44
C GLY A 95 20.97 1.14 -2.19
N ILE A 96 21.42 2.22 -1.56
CA ILE A 96 21.43 3.56 -2.17
C ILE A 96 22.80 3.84 -2.77
N CYS A 97 22.83 4.07 -4.08
CA CYS A 97 24.02 4.45 -4.85
C CYS A 97 23.95 5.94 -5.23
N ILE A 98 25.04 6.67 -5.06
CA ILE A 98 25.11 8.11 -5.36
C ILE A 98 26.33 8.43 -6.25
N LYS A 99 26.32 9.58 -6.90
CA LYS A 99 27.52 10.06 -7.60
C LYS A 99 28.57 10.55 -6.59
N PRO A 100 29.87 10.33 -6.85
CA PRO A 100 30.95 10.89 -6.03
C PRO A 100 30.76 12.38 -5.77
N GLY A 101 30.89 12.80 -4.51
CA GLY A 101 30.73 14.19 -4.09
C GLY A 101 29.28 14.65 -3.84
N SER A 102 28.30 13.76 -4.04
CA SER A 102 26.92 14.04 -3.63
C SER A 102 26.75 13.77 -2.13
N ALA A 103 25.85 14.52 -1.47
CA ALA A 103 25.53 14.25 -0.07
C ALA A 103 24.77 12.92 0.04
N CYS A 104 25.26 12.02 0.89
CA CYS A 104 24.57 10.78 1.21
C CYS A 104 23.41 11.08 2.20
N PRO A 105 22.14 10.82 1.84
CA PRO A 105 21.03 10.99 2.78
C PRO A 105 21.23 10.08 3.99
N ARG A 106 21.50 10.67 5.16
CA ARG A 106 21.81 9.94 6.41
C ARG A 106 20.59 9.32 7.08
N ALA A 107 19.41 9.58 6.55
CA ALA A 107 18.15 9.02 7.01
C ALA A 107 17.28 8.79 5.79
N VAL A 108 16.51 7.70 5.78
CA VAL A 108 15.21 7.73 5.12
C VAL A 108 14.54 9.00 5.64
N SER A 109 14.22 9.94 4.75
CA SER A 109 13.46 11.11 5.16
C SER A 109 12.26 10.59 5.96
N GLU A 110 12.08 11.10 7.18
CA GLU A 110 10.98 10.72 8.08
C GLU A 110 9.61 10.77 7.37
N ASP A 111 9.50 11.45 6.24
CA ASP A 111 8.40 11.37 5.28
C ASP A 111 7.99 9.96 4.81
N LEU A 112 8.89 8.97 4.76
CA LEU A 112 8.50 7.61 4.37
C LEU A 112 8.05 6.77 5.57
N GLU A 113 8.65 6.97 6.74
CA GLU A 113 8.31 6.25 7.96
C GLU A 113 7.01 6.79 8.59
N THR A 114 6.68 8.07 8.36
CA THR A 114 5.39 8.67 8.75
C THR A 114 4.22 8.19 7.88
N ARG A 115 4.46 7.51 6.74
CA ARG A 115 3.38 6.88 5.94
C ARG A 115 2.92 5.53 6.49
N GLN A 116 3.59 4.99 7.51
CA GLN A 116 3.28 3.67 8.03
C GLN A 116 2.38 3.66 9.26
N THR A 117 2.19 4.81 9.91
CA THR A 117 1.25 4.94 11.02
C THR A 117 -0.09 5.48 10.54
N ALA A 118 -1.17 4.98 11.14
CA ALA A 118 -2.52 5.40 10.78
C ALA A 118 -2.69 6.91 11.08
N GLN A 119 -2.87 7.72 10.03
CA GLN A 119 -2.93 9.18 10.15
C GLN A 119 -4.34 9.66 10.48
N LYS A 120 -4.52 10.55 11.45
CA LYS A 120 -5.83 11.16 11.74
C LYS A 120 -6.28 12.12 10.63
N CYS A 121 -7.50 11.94 10.14
CA CYS A 121 -8.16 12.75 9.13
C CYS A 121 -9.56 13.12 9.61
N GLY A 122 -9.71 14.29 10.24
CA GLY A 122 -10.96 14.66 10.90
C GLY A 122 -11.34 13.67 11.99
N HIS A 123 -12.49 13.02 11.81
CA HIS A 123 -13.04 11.99 12.70
C HIS A 123 -12.63 10.55 12.32
N VAL A 124 -11.92 10.37 11.21
CA VAL A 124 -11.46 9.06 10.71
C VAL A 124 -9.96 8.91 10.94
N LEU A 125 -9.50 7.68 11.15
CA LEU A 125 -8.08 7.32 11.12
C LEU A 125 -7.79 6.63 9.78
N CYS A 126 -6.93 7.22 8.97
CA CYS A 126 -6.54 6.70 7.66
C CYS A 126 -5.72 5.41 7.81
N GLU A 127 -5.96 4.45 6.93
CA GLU A 127 -5.19 3.20 6.87
C GLU A 127 -3.73 3.48 6.48
N THR A 128 -2.82 2.60 6.91
CA THR A 128 -1.42 2.64 6.53
C THR A 128 -1.25 2.72 5.01
N GLY A 129 -0.40 3.66 4.55
CA GLY A 129 -0.17 3.87 3.12
C GLY A 129 -1.23 4.74 2.41
N THR A 130 -2.17 5.33 3.14
CA THR A 130 -3.11 6.35 2.63
C THR A 130 -2.82 7.73 3.25
N VAL A 131 -3.26 8.80 2.61
CA VAL A 131 -3.07 10.20 3.05
C VAL A 131 -4.42 10.89 3.26
N CYS A 132 -4.50 11.78 4.25
CA CYS A 132 -5.72 12.57 4.48
C CYS A 132 -5.95 13.53 3.31
N CYS A 133 -7.04 13.33 2.59
CA CYS A 133 -7.45 14.17 1.47
C CYS A 133 -8.36 15.31 1.95
N ASN A 134 -9.33 15.01 2.80
CA ASN A 134 -10.27 16.00 3.27
C ASN A 134 -10.61 15.77 4.74
N ALA A 135 -10.02 16.59 5.62
CA ALA A 135 -10.20 16.48 7.05
C ALA A 135 -11.64 16.76 7.50
N SER A 136 -12.36 17.68 6.85
CA SER A 136 -13.77 17.94 7.17
C SER A 136 -14.66 16.72 6.91
N CYS A 137 -14.29 15.89 5.94
CA CYS A 137 -15.03 14.69 5.58
C CYS A 137 -14.46 13.40 6.18
N GLY A 138 -13.25 13.43 6.72
CA GLY A 138 -12.49 12.21 7.03
C GLY A 138 -12.20 11.32 5.83
N ILE A 139 -11.96 11.91 4.65
CA ILE A 139 -11.66 11.15 3.42
C ILE A 139 -10.16 10.92 3.31
N CYS A 140 -9.77 9.65 3.23
CA CYS A 140 -8.42 9.19 3.00
C CYS A 140 -8.27 8.66 1.57
N VAL A 141 -7.15 8.96 0.91
CA VAL A 141 -6.86 8.51 -0.46
C VAL A 141 -5.47 7.92 -0.57
N LYS A 142 -5.20 7.14 -1.63
CA LYS A 142 -3.83 6.69 -1.92
C LYS A 142 -2.94 7.87 -2.32
N PRO A 143 -1.62 7.82 -2.07
CA PRO A 143 -0.67 8.81 -2.59
C PRO A 143 -0.83 9.00 -4.10
N GLY A 144 -0.97 10.25 -4.54
CA GLY A 144 -1.23 10.59 -5.95
C GLY A 144 -2.69 10.46 -6.40
N GLY A 145 -3.61 10.08 -5.50
CA GLY A 145 -5.05 10.06 -5.77
C GLY A 145 -5.65 11.46 -5.92
N VAL A 146 -6.74 11.55 -6.67
CA VAL A 146 -7.50 12.81 -6.84
C VAL A 146 -8.32 13.08 -5.58
N CYS A 147 -8.31 14.34 -5.14
CA CYS A 147 -9.01 14.77 -3.94
C CYS A 147 -9.97 15.94 -4.26
N THR A 148 -11.20 15.84 -3.77
CA THR A 148 -12.18 16.94 -3.82
C THR A 148 -12.36 17.55 -2.43
N GLN A 149 -12.03 18.84 -2.33
CA GLN A 149 -12.13 19.67 -1.11
C GLN A 149 -13.59 20.11 -0.85
N GLN A 150 -14.51 19.16 -0.74
CA GLN A 150 -15.90 19.45 -0.39
C GLN A 150 -16.06 19.68 1.12
N ILE A 151 -16.88 20.66 1.51
CA ILE A 151 -17.25 20.81 2.92
C ILE A 151 -18.24 19.71 3.25
N CYS A 152 -17.79 18.64 3.90
CA CYS A 152 -18.72 17.73 4.54
C CYS A 152 -19.24 18.41 5.79
N ARG A 153 -20.55 18.61 5.84
CA ARG A 153 -21.21 18.77 7.13
C ARG A 153 -20.99 17.42 7.82
N GLU A 154 -20.34 17.44 8.97
CA GLU A 154 -20.22 16.27 9.83
C GLU A 154 -21.61 15.64 10.04
N LYS A 155 -21.68 14.39 10.53
CA LYS A 155 -22.95 13.84 11.05
C LYS A 155 -23.46 14.80 12.12
N GLY A 156 -24.24 15.78 11.67
CA GLY A 156 -24.51 16.97 12.44
C GLY A 156 -25.50 16.55 13.49
N LYS A 157 -25.17 16.83 14.76
CA LYS A 157 -26.19 16.86 15.77
C LYS A 157 -27.30 17.79 15.29
N CYS A 158 -28.50 17.27 15.22
CA CYS A 158 -29.72 17.99 14.90
C CYS A 158 -30.57 17.94 16.15
N GLY A 159 -30.42 18.95 17.01
CA GLY A 159 -30.95 18.88 18.37
C GLY A 159 -30.41 17.68 19.14
N SER A 160 -31.31 16.80 19.57
CA SER A 160 -31.00 15.57 20.32
C SER A 160 -30.65 14.36 19.46
N VAL A 161 -30.81 14.42 18.13
CA VAL A 161 -30.49 13.31 17.23
C VAL A 161 -29.18 13.56 16.47
N THR A 162 -28.54 12.49 16.01
CA THR A 162 -27.40 12.56 15.09
C THR A 162 -27.88 12.12 13.71
N CYS A 163 -27.76 12.99 12.72
CA CYS A 163 -28.17 12.67 11.36
C CYS A 163 -27.34 11.54 10.73
N GLU A 164 -27.99 10.67 9.96
CA GLU A 164 -27.32 9.62 9.20
C GLU A 164 -26.39 10.20 8.13
N ALA A 165 -25.39 9.42 7.71
CA ALA A 165 -24.48 9.83 6.65
C ALA A 165 -25.26 10.16 5.36
N GLY A 166 -24.94 11.30 4.74
CA GLY A 166 -25.62 11.76 3.53
C GLY A 166 -26.96 12.46 3.77
N THR A 167 -27.32 12.76 5.02
CA THR A 167 -28.46 13.62 5.38
C THR A 167 -27.99 14.91 6.05
N VAL A 168 -28.81 15.96 6.00
CA VAL A 168 -28.55 17.27 6.60
C VAL A 168 -29.59 17.58 7.68
N CYS A 169 -29.18 18.24 8.75
CA CYS A 169 -30.13 18.74 9.76
C CYS A 169 -31.04 19.78 9.12
N CYS A 170 -32.33 19.46 9.06
CA CYS A 170 -33.38 20.34 8.57
C CYS A 170 -33.92 21.20 9.71
N ASN A 171 -34.27 20.58 10.85
CA ASN A 171 -34.85 21.30 11.97
C ASN A 171 -34.19 20.87 13.29
N PRO A 172 -33.32 21.70 13.88
CA PRO A 172 -32.60 21.34 15.09
C PRO A 172 -33.52 21.27 16.31
N SER A 173 -34.58 22.09 16.40
CA SER A 173 -35.53 22.02 17.52
C SER A 173 -36.30 20.70 17.57
N CYS A 174 -36.51 20.09 16.40
CA CYS A 174 -37.24 18.83 16.27
C CYS A 174 -36.35 17.60 16.06
N GLY A 175 -35.04 17.81 15.86
CA GLY A 175 -34.13 16.76 15.41
C GLY A 175 -34.54 16.09 14.10
N ILE A 176 -34.93 16.87 13.10
CA ILE A 176 -35.34 16.34 11.79
C ILE A 176 -34.15 16.40 10.82
N CYS A 177 -33.76 15.25 10.29
CA CYS A 177 -32.74 15.11 9.25
C CYS A 177 -33.40 14.81 7.90
N VAL A 178 -32.94 15.46 6.84
CA VAL A 178 -33.47 15.26 5.47
C VAL A 178 -32.35 15.02 4.47
N LYS A 179 -32.67 14.48 3.30
CA LYS A 179 -31.71 14.39 2.19
C LYS A 179 -31.33 15.80 1.70
N PRO A 180 -30.11 16.01 1.19
CA PRO A 180 -29.74 17.25 0.51
C PRO A 180 -30.77 17.62 -0.57
N GLY A 181 -31.22 18.88 -0.57
CA GLY A 181 -32.27 19.38 -1.48
C GLY A 181 -33.70 19.01 -1.08
N GLY A 182 -33.91 18.30 0.04
CA GLY A 182 -35.22 18.01 0.60
C GLY A 182 -35.91 19.24 1.19
N PHE A 183 -37.24 19.23 1.21
CA PHE A 183 -38.04 20.27 1.85
C PHE A 183 -38.00 20.15 3.36
N CYS A 184 -38.08 21.30 4.03
CA CYS A 184 -37.97 21.39 5.48
C CYS A 184 -39.03 22.35 6.03
N THR A 185 -39.70 21.97 7.13
CA THR A 185 -40.62 22.84 7.86
C THR A 185 -39.95 23.37 9.13
N GLN A 186 -39.95 24.69 9.28
CA GLN A 186 -39.38 25.42 10.42
C GLN A 186 -40.38 25.47 11.59
N GLN A 187 -40.79 24.30 12.08
CA GLN A 187 -41.67 24.20 13.25
C GLN A 187 -40.88 24.18 14.56
N ILE A 188 -41.40 24.80 15.61
CA ILE A 188 -40.82 24.68 16.95
C ILE A 188 -41.41 23.43 17.60
N CYS A 189 -40.57 22.44 17.87
CA CYS A 189 -40.96 21.31 18.70
C CYS A 189 -40.72 21.67 20.16
N ALA A 190 -41.66 21.35 21.04
CA ALA A 190 -41.40 21.41 22.47
C ALA A 190 -40.30 20.38 22.78
N ASP A 191 -39.21 20.83 23.40
CA ASP A 191 -38.29 19.91 24.04
C ASP A 191 -39.13 19.03 24.98
N LYS A 192 -39.03 17.71 24.85
CA LYS A 192 -39.45 16.83 25.94
C LYS A 192 -38.52 17.19 27.09
N GLN A 193 -38.93 18.13 27.94
CA GLN A 193 -38.24 18.39 29.19
C GLN A 193 -38.11 17.04 29.87
N ALA A 194 -36.86 16.64 30.11
CA ALA A 194 -36.53 15.40 30.79
C ALA A 194 -37.30 15.40 32.13
N GLN A 195 -38.33 14.56 32.21
CA GLN A 195 -38.90 14.10 33.47
C GLN A 195 -38.10 12.89 33.94
#